data_AF-A0A1Y1USP2-F1
#
_entry.id   AF-A0A1Y1USP2-F1
#
_cell.length_a   1.000
_cell.length_b   1.000
_cell.length_c   1.000
_cell.angle_alpha   90.00
_cell.angle_beta   90.00
_cell.angle_gamma   90.00
#
_symmetry.space_group_name_H-M   'P 1'
#
loop_
_entity.id
_entity.type
_entity.pdbx_description
1 polymer ?
#
loop_
_entity_poly.entity_id
_entity_poly.type
_entity_poly.pdbx_seq_one_letter_code
_entity_poly.pdbx_strand_id
1 'polypeptide(L)'
;MTAVEKREYYAQYKGKGRYVPPDTVETRIRDEYEIDPKQNEGAKFQFHDVKRRKADRQKMHGTDCECCRDYYEAVGPLPKYNQGPKWRDSSDEEDDRTTDTALREHQNKVSRHRETWKRNPTPPGYWEIGFPSTQKAEEQNAIADEMNKERARQLKQEVERKDSRWRKKK
;
A
#
# COMPACT_ATOMS: atom_id res chain seq x y z
N MET A 1 -25.86 -28.31 -27.34
CA MET A 1 -25.38 -26.92 -27.30
C MET A 1 -25.07 -26.45 -28.71
N THR A 2 -25.73 -25.38 -29.16
CA THR A 2 -25.44 -24.72 -30.44
C THR A 2 -24.07 -24.03 -30.42
N ALA A 3 -23.54 -23.65 -31.58
CA ALA A 3 -22.24 -22.97 -31.67
C ALA A 3 -22.24 -21.60 -30.96
N VAL A 4 -23.39 -20.94 -30.90
CA VAL A 4 -23.60 -19.66 -30.19
C VAL A 4 -23.51 -19.89 -28.69
N GLU A 5 -24.25 -20.87 -28.16
CA GLU A 5 -24.21 -21.24 -26.74
C GLU A 5 -22.80 -21.64 -26.28
N LYS A 6 -22.05 -22.37 -27.10
CA LYS A 6 -20.64 -22.69 -26.78
C LYS A 6 -19.77 -21.43 -26.71
N ARG A 7 -19.96 -20.48 -27.63
CA ARG A 7 -19.19 -19.23 -27.65
C ARG A 7 -19.46 -18.38 -26.42
N GLU A 8 -20.72 -18.27 -26.00
CA GLU A 8 -21.12 -17.55 -24.79
C GLU A 8 -20.57 -18.22 -23.52
N TYR A 9 -20.65 -19.56 -23.44
CA TYR A 9 -20.09 -20.33 -22.35
C TYR A 9 -18.56 -20.12 -22.21
N TYR A 10 -17.80 -20.29 -23.31
CA TYR A 10 -16.35 -20.11 -23.28
C TYR A 10 -15.91 -18.65 -23.11
N ALA A 11 -16.76 -17.66 -23.44
CA ALA A 11 -16.44 -16.26 -23.21
C ALA A 11 -16.20 -15.95 -21.72
N GLN A 12 -16.89 -16.64 -20.81
CA GLN A 12 -16.75 -16.47 -19.37
C GLN A 12 -15.38 -16.86 -18.83
N TYR A 13 -14.70 -17.81 -19.50
CA TYR A 13 -13.37 -18.31 -19.13
C TYR A 13 -12.23 -17.45 -19.70
N LYS A 14 -12.51 -16.54 -20.64
CA LYS A 14 -11.48 -15.77 -21.32
C LYS A 14 -10.88 -14.71 -20.38
N GLY A 15 -9.55 -14.71 -20.25
CA GLY A 15 -8.81 -13.71 -19.47
C GLY A 15 -8.72 -13.97 -17.96
N LYS A 16 -9.40 -15.02 -17.45
CA LYS A 16 -9.43 -15.35 -16.01
C LYS A 16 -8.48 -16.49 -15.61
N GLY A 17 -7.67 -16.98 -16.54
CA GLY A 17 -6.76 -18.13 -16.36
C GLY A 17 -7.32 -19.41 -16.99
N ARG A 18 -6.43 -20.30 -17.44
CA ARG A 18 -6.83 -21.51 -18.19
C ARG A 18 -7.58 -22.53 -17.35
N TYR A 19 -7.31 -22.56 -16.04
CA TYR A 19 -7.79 -23.60 -15.12
C TYR A 19 -8.69 -23.06 -14.01
N VAL A 20 -9.08 -21.77 -14.07
CA VAL A 20 -9.92 -21.16 -13.03
C VAL A 20 -11.36 -21.13 -13.53
N PRO A 21 -12.31 -21.81 -12.86
CA PRO A 21 -13.73 -21.69 -13.15
C PRO A 21 -14.19 -20.22 -13.04
N PRO A 22 -15.11 -19.75 -13.89
CA PRO A 22 -15.53 -18.35 -13.91
C PRO A 22 -16.16 -17.89 -12.59
N ASP A 23 -16.80 -18.80 -11.86
CA ASP A 23 -17.51 -18.53 -10.61
C ASP A 23 -16.57 -18.31 -9.42
N THR A 24 -15.34 -18.84 -9.48
CA THR A 24 -14.33 -18.71 -8.42
C THR A 24 -13.42 -17.49 -8.63
N VAL A 25 -13.69 -16.67 -9.64
CA VAL A 25 -12.80 -15.54 -9.98
C VAL A 25 -13.20 -14.34 -9.16
N GLU A 26 -12.38 -14.05 -8.15
CA GLU A 26 -12.53 -12.85 -7.32
C GLU A 26 -12.27 -11.57 -8.13
N THR A 27 -13.02 -10.50 -7.83
CA THR A 27 -12.79 -9.18 -8.43
C THR A 27 -11.46 -8.62 -7.93
N ARG A 28 -10.60 -8.20 -8.86
CA ARG A 28 -9.30 -7.63 -8.50
C ARG A 28 -9.46 -6.15 -8.21
N ILE A 29 -8.60 -5.63 -7.36
CA ILE A 29 -8.53 -4.21 -6.99
C ILE A 29 -8.48 -3.29 -8.22
N ARG A 30 -7.77 -3.70 -9.27
CA ARG A 30 -7.60 -2.93 -10.52
C ARG A 30 -8.89 -2.82 -11.35
N ASP A 31 -9.86 -3.69 -11.12
CA ASP A 31 -11.14 -3.66 -11.84
C ASP A 31 -12.09 -2.63 -11.21
N GLU A 32 -12.03 -2.49 -9.88
CA GLU A 32 -12.87 -1.58 -9.10
C GLU A 32 -12.31 -0.15 -9.00
N TYR A 33 -10.98 0.00 -8.98
CA TYR A 33 -10.32 1.27 -8.70
C TYR A 33 -9.27 1.65 -9.73
N GLU A 34 -9.20 2.94 -10.04
CA GLU A 34 -8.20 3.54 -10.93
C GLU A 34 -7.51 4.73 -10.26
N ILE A 35 -6.32 5.10 -10.74
CA ILE A 35 -5.55 6.23 -10.21
C ILE A 35 -6.12 7.52 -10.78
N ASP A 36 -6.34 8.53 -9.94
CA ASP A 36 -6.77 9.83 -10.39
C ASP A 36 -5.57 10.62 -10.99
N PRO A 37 -5.55 10.92 -12.30
CA PRO A 37 -4.43 11.62 -12.91
C PRO A 37 -4.24 13.02 -12.34
N LYS A 38 -5.30 13.68 -11.84
CA LYS A 38 -5.20 15.02 -11.23
C LYS A 38 -4.30 15.02 -9.99
N GLN A 39 -4.36 13.94 -9.20
CA GLN A 39 -3.59 13.77 -7.97
C GLN A 39 -2.23 13.06 -8.21
N ASN A 40 -1.92 12.69 -9.45
CA ASN A 40 -0.72 11.93 -9.82
C ASN A 40 0.05 12.59 -10.98
N GLU A 41 0.19 13.91 -10.96
CA GLU A 41 0.97 14.68 -11.96
C GLU A 41 0.52 14.42 -13.43
N GLY A 42 -0.73 14.03 -13.67
CA GLY A 42 -1.29 13.69 -14.97
C GLY A 42 -1.11 12.23 -15.41
N ALA A 43 -0.40 11.41 -14.64
CA ALA A 43 -0.15 10.00 -14.97
C ALA A 43 -1.30 9.08 -14.52
N LYS A 44 -1.67 8.12 -15.38
CA LYS A 44 -2.71 7.11 -15.10
C LYS A 44 -2.17 5.86 -14.37
N PHE A 45 -0.87 5.81 -14.10
CA PHE A 45 -0.17 4.66 -13.51
C PHE A 45 0.75 5.09 -12.37
N GLN A 46 1.10 4.14 -11.50
CA GLN A 46 2.07 4.36 -10.42
C GLN A 46 3.47 4.44 -11.03
N PHE A 47 4.24 5.44 -10.64
CA PHE A 47 5.60 5.62 -11.14
C PHE A 47 6.53 6.06 -10.02
N HIS A 48 7.83 5.81 -10.20
CA HIS A 48 8.86 6.27 -9.30
C HIS A 48 9.75 7.27 -10.03
N ASP A 49 9.83 8.49 -9.53
CA ASP A 49 10.66 9.56 -10.11
C ASP A 49 11.84 9.91 -9.20
N VAL A 50 12.96 10.31 -9.81
CA VAL A 50 14.18 10.69 -9.12
C VAL A 50 14.19 12.19 -8.88
N LYS A 51 13.64 12.63 -7.74
CA LYS A 51 13.65 14.06 -7.35
C LYS A 51 15.02 14.48 -6.81
N ARG A 52 15.75 15.30 -7.58
CA ARG A 52 17.08 15.82 -7.19
C ARG A 52 17.04 17.04 -6.26
N ARG A 53 15.96 17.83 -6.28
CA ARG A 53 15.83 19.01 -5.41
C ARG A 53 15.35 18.62 -4.02
N LYS A 54 15.89 19.29 -2.99
CA LYS A 54 15.53 19.03 -1.58
C LYS A 54 14.06 19.27 -1.29
N ALA A 55 13.50 20.38 -1.80
CA ALA A 55 12.10 20.73 -1.63
C ALA A 55 11.14 19.67 -2.22
N ASP A 56 11.49 19.11 -3.39
CA ASP A 56 10.67 18.08 -4.02
C ASP A 56 10.79 16.73 -3.29
N ARG A 57 11.96 16.38 -2.77
CA ARG A 57 12.11 15.20 -1.90
C ARG A 57 11.32 15.31 -0.60
N GLN A 58 11.21 16.51 -0.04
CA GLN A 58 10.47 16.72 1.22
C GLN A 58 8.97 16.40 1.07
N LYS A 59 8.42 16.49 -0.15
CA LYS A 59 7.02 16.13 -0.46
C LYS A 59 6.80 14.62 -0.56
N MET A 60 7.85 13.82 -0.69
CA MET A 60 7.75 12.36 -0.71
C MET A 60 7.57 11.82 0.71
N HIS A 61 6.85 10.71 0.84
CA HIS A 61 6.62 10.04 2.11
C HIS A 61 7.94 9.42 2.59
N GLY A 62 8.27 9.66 3.85
CA GLY A 62 9.35 8.95 4.52
C GLY A 62 8.94 7.50 4.73
N THR A 63 9.83 6.58 4.38
CA THR A 63 9.65 5.15 4.65
C THR A 63 10.76 4.68 5.58
N ASP A 64 10.49 3.61 6.32
CA ASP A 64 11.49 2.82 7.01
C ASP A 64 12.01 1.72 6.08
N CYS A 65 13.28 1.37 6.24
CA CYS A 65 13.85 0.13 5.72
C CYS A 65 14.09 -0.82 6.90
N GLU A 66 14.40 -2.08 6.63
CA GLU A 66 14.68 -3.08 7.67
C GLU A 66 15.75 -2.60 8.66
N CYS A 67 16.78 -1.89 8.20
CA CYS A 67 17.83 -1.34 9.07
C CYS A 67 17.40 -0.11 9.88
N CYS A 68 16.39 0.63 9.44
CA CYS A 68 15.94 1.87 10.09
C CYS A 68 14.72 1.67 10.99
N ARG A 69 14.00 0.55 10.84
CA ARG A 69 12.79 0.27 11.61
C ARG A 69 13.08 0.27 13.11
N ASP A 70 14.08 -0.49 13.54
CA ASP A 70 14.48 -0.63 14.95
C ASP A 70 14.86 0.72 15.57
N TYR A 71 15.50 1.59 14.78
CA TYR A 71 15.82 2.95 15.22
C TYR A 71 14.55 3.75 15.54
N TYR A 72 13.55 3.72 14.66
CA TYR A 72 12.32 4.48 14.88
C TYR A 72 11.47 3.90 16.01
N GLU A 73 11.46 2.58 16.18
CA GLU A 73 10.80 1.90 17.30
C GLU A 73 11.45 2.27 18.63
N ALA A 74 12.78 2.29 18.69
CA ALA A 74 13.52 2.64 19.91
C ALA A 74 13.44 4.14 20.26
N VAL A 75 13.52 5.03 19.26
CA VAL A 75 13.50 6.49 19.50
C VAL A 75 12.08 7.00 19.74
N GLY A 76 11.07 6.40 19.10
CA GLY A 76 9.70 6.83 19.23
C GLY A 76 9.40 8.14 18.47
N PRO A 77 8.36 8.89 18.88
CA PRO A 77 7.97 10.13 18.24
C PRO A 77 9.00 11.25 18.46
N LEU A 78 9.07 12.21 17.52
CA LEU A 78 9.95 13.37 17.71
C LEU A 78 9.53 14.18 18.94
N PRO A 79 10.48 14.54 19.83
CA PRO A 79 10.17 15.43 20.92
C PRO A 79 9.83 16.82 20.39
N LYS A 80 8.91 17.50 21.07
CA LYS A 80 8.50 18.87 20.72
C LYS A 80 9.59 19.85 21.18
N TYR A 81 10.49 20.21 20.27
CA TYR A 81 11.50 21.24 20.52
C TYR A 81 10.87 22.65 20.57
N ASN A 82 11.49 23.56 21.34
CA ASN A 82 11.08 24.98 21.47
C ASN A 82 9.69 25.19 22.09
N GLN A 83 9.25 24.28 22.97
CA GLN A 83 8.11 24.55 23.85
C GLN A 83 8.55 25.53 24.94
N GLY A 84 7.67 26.49 25.27
CA GLY A 84 7.89 27.35 26.43
C GLY A 84 7.93 26.53 27.73
N PRO A 85 8.48 27.09 28.81
CA PRO A 85 8.43 26.43 30.11
C PRO A 85 6.98 26.15 30.49
N LYS A 86 6.74 24.95 30.99
CA LYS A 86 5.43 24.50 31.44
C LYS A 86 5.19 25.02 32.86
N TRP A 87 4.22 25.91 32.99
CA TRP A 87 3.83 26.48 34.28
C TRP A 87 2.84 25.54 34.99
N ARG A 88 2.85 25.50 36.33
CA ARG A 88 2.08 24.53 37.14
C ARG A 88 0.56 24.59 36.94
N ASP A 89 0.05 25.68 36.39
CA ASP A 89 -1.35 25.95 36.09
C ASP A 89 -1.75 25.59 34.65
N SER A 90 -0.80 25.21 33.78
CA SER A 90 -1.14 24.66 32.48
C SER A 90 -1.74 23.26 32.70
N SER A 91 -3.03 23.11 32.46
CA SER A 91 -3.65 21.78 32.35
C SER A 91 -2.94 20.99 31.26
N ASP A 92 -2.54 19.76 31.59
CA ASP A 92 -1.91 18.84 30.67
C ASP A 92 -2.93 18.35 29.66
N GLU A 93 -3.10 19.11 28.58
CA GLU A 93 -3.67 18.60 27.35
C GLU A 93 -2.65 17.58 26.81
N GLU A 94 -2.79 16.32 27.21
CA GLU A 94 -2.02 15.25 26.61
C GLU A 94 -2.29 15.25 25.10
N ASP A 95 -1.22 15.12 24.34
CA ASP A 95 -1.27 15.12 22.89
C ASP A 95 -2.00 13.85 22.44
N ASP A 96 -3.30 13.97 22.13
CA ASP A 96 -4.20 12.91 21.64
C ASP A 96 -3.83 12.39 20.22
N ARG A 97 -2.55 12.48 19.86
CA ARG A 97 -2.03 11.86 18.65
C ARG A 97 -1.68 10.42 18.98
N THR A 98 -2.29 9.49 18.25
CA THR A 98 -1.89 8.08 18.26
C THR A 98 -0.38 7.97 18.05
N THR A 99 0.29 7.08 18.78
CA THR A 99 1.73 6.87 18.68
C THR A 99 2.21 6.63 17.24
N ASP A 100 1.41 5.92 16.44
CA ASP A 100 1.69 5.65 15.02
C ASP A 100 1.69 6.90 14.14
N THR A 101 0.76 7.85 14.34
CA THR A 101 0.75 9.10 13.56
C THR A 101 1.96 9.96 13.88
N ALA A 102 2.35 10.03 15.15
CA ALA A 102 3.54 10.75 15.58
C ALA A 102 4.84 10.11 15.06
N LEU A 103 4.91 8.78 14.99
CA LEU A 103 6.00 8.04 14.34
C LEU A 103 6.07 8.31 12.85
N ARG A 104 4.93 8.30 12.15
CA ARG A 104 4.89 8.60 10.72
C ARG A 104 5.30 10.03 10.41
N GLU A 105 4.94 10.99 11.26
CA GLU A 105 5.45 12.36 11.17
C GLU A 105 6.96 12.43 11.37
N HIS A 106 7.51 11.68 12.35
CA HIS A 106 8.95 11.58 12.57
C HIS A 106 9.65 11.05 11.31
N GLN A 107 9.16 9.95 10.74
CA GLN A 107 9.70 9.37 9.51
C GLN A 107 9.65 10.36 8.34
N ASN A 108 8.52 11.04 8.12
CA ASN A 108 8.37 12.02 7.04
C ASN A 108 9.35 13.21 7.17
N LYS A 109 9.68 13.61 8.40
CA LYS A 109 10.61 14.72 8.66
C LYS A 109 12.08 14.30 8.47
N VAL A 110 12.48 13.15 9.03
CA VAL A 110 13.91 12.81 9.20
C VAL A 110 14.39 11.70 8.26
N SER A 111 13.50 10.84 7.75
CA SER A 111 13.93 9.66 7.00
C SER A 111 14.72 10.01 5.74
N ARG A 112 15.80 9.24 5.55
CA ARG A 112 16.63 9.23 4.35
C ARG A 112 15.96 8.45 3.22
N HIS A 113 15.16 7.45 3.55
CA HIS A 113 14.40 6.65 2.60
C HIS A 113 13.06 7.34 2.33
N ARG A 114 12.81 7.64 1.06
CA ARG A 114 11.62 8.40 0.66
C ARG A 114 11.06 7.83 -0.63
N GLU A 115 9.75 7.67 -0.67
CA GLU A 115 9.04 7.12 -1.82
C GLU A 115 7.75 7.90 -2.08
N THR A 116 7.42 8.09 -3.36
CA THR A 116 6.12 8.67 -3.75
C THR A 116 5.02 7.64 -3.60
N TRP A 117 5.27 6.41 -4.04
CA TRP A 117 4.35 5.28 -4.00
C TRP A 117 5.00 4.15 -3.21
N LYS A 118 4.25 3.54 -2.29
CA LYS A 118 4.74 2.35 -1.58
C LYS A 118 4.99 1.23 -2.59
N ARG A 119 6.19 0.64 -2.54
CA ARG A 119 6.51 -0.53 -3.36
C ARG A 119 5.65 -1.72 -2.96
N ASN A 120 5.37 -2.59 -3.93
CA ASN A 120 4.75 -3.86 -3.61
C ASN A 120 5.74 -4.71 -2.81
N PRO A 121 5.29 -5.39 -1.74
CA PRO A 121 6.12 -6.37 -1.07
C PRO A 121 6.49 -7.49 -2.04
N THR A 122 7.62 -8.14 -1.79
CA THR A 122 8.02 -9.34 -2.52
C THR A 122 6.98 -10.44 -2.29
N PRO A 123 6.56 -11.17 -3.34
CA PRO A 123 5.64 -12.30 -3.18
C PRO A 123 6.15 -13.35 -2.20
N PRO A 124 5.26 -14.12 -1.54
CA PRO A 124 5.66 -15.19 -0.63
C PRO A 124 6.48 -16.24 -1.40
N GLY A 125 7.59 -16.68 -0.81
CA GLY A 125 8.45 -17.72 -1.40
C GLY A 125 9.37 -17.26 -2.54
N TYR A 126 9.37 -15.98 -2.95
CA TYR A 126 10.15 -15.51 -4.11
C TYR A 126 11.66 -15.79 -4.00
N TRP A 127 12.22 -15.72 -2.79
CA TRP A 127 13.65 -15.96 -2.53
C TRP A 127 13.98 -17.42 -2.20
N GLU A 128 12.99 -18.30 -2.17
CA GLU A 128 13.22 -19.73 -1.93
C GLU A 128 13.67 -20.37 -3.24
N ILE A 129 14.97 -20.65 -3.33
CA ILE A 129 15.57 -21.21 -4.53
C ILE A 129 15.13 -22.69 -4.65
N GLY A 130 14.21 -22.97 -5.58
CA GLY A 130 13.71 -24.33 -5.87
C GLY A 130 12.26 -24.32 -6.34
N PHE A 131 11.74 -25.49 -6.72
CA PHE A 131 10.31 -25.67 -6.93
C PHE A 131 9.65 -26.03 -5.59
N PRO A 132 8.59 -25.32 -5.16
CA PRO A 132 7.87 -25.69 -3.96
C PRO A 132 7.23 -27.08 -4.12
N SER A 133 7.08 -27.80 -3.01
CA SER A 133 6.19 -28.97 -2.98
C SER A 133 4.75 -28.52 -3.23
N THR A 134 3.85 -29.46 -3.56
CA THR A 134 2.44 -29.13 -3.79
C THR A 134 1.79 -28.48 -2.56
N GLN A 135 2.06 -28.99 -1.36
CA GLN A 135 1.54 -28.40 -0.12
C GLN A 135 2.08 -26.98 0.10
N LYS A 136 3.38 -26.78 -0.11
CA LYS A 136 4.02 -25.46 0.07
C LYS A 136 3.52 -24.45 -0.96
N ALA A 137 3.23 -24.89 -2.19
CA ALA A 137 2.64 -24.04 -3.21
C ALA A 137 1.22 -23.59 -2.82
N GLU A 138 0.41 -24.49 -2.25
CA GLU A 138 -0.92 -24.15 -1.74
C GLU A 138 -0.84 -23.13 -0.60
N GLU A 139 0.07 -23.32 0.36
CA GLU A 139 0.34 -22.36 1.44
C GLU A 139 0.77 -20.99 0.90
N GLN A 140 1.71 -20.96 -0.05
CA GLN A 140 2.16 -19.73 -0.70
C GLN A 140 1.03 -19.00 -1.42
N ASN A 141 0.13 -19.74 -2.08
CA ASN A 141 -1.04 -19.16 -2.74
C ASN A 141 -2.01 -18.57 -1.71
N ALA A 142 -2.29 -19.28 -0.61
CA ALA A 142 -3.15 -18.77 0.46
C ALA A 142 -2.60 -17.48 1.06
N ILE A 143 -1.29 -17.41 1.33
CA ILE A 143 -0.62 -16.20 1.82
C ILE A 143 -0.72 -15.07 0.79
N ALA A 144 -0.52 -15.36 -0.50
CA ALA A 144 -0.64 -14.36 -1.56
C ALA A 144 -2.08 -13.80 -1.65
N ASP A 145 -3.10 -14.64 -1.46
CA ASP A 145 -4.50 -14.22 -1.43
C ASP A 145 -4.79 -13.33 -0.22
N GLU A 146 -4.27 -13.65 0.96
CA GLU A 146 -4.36 -12.79 2.15
C GLU A 146 -3.69 -11.44 1.92
N MET A 147 -2.48 -11.41 1.34
CA MET A 147 -1.78 -10.18 0.99
C MET A 147 -2.57 -9.32 0.00
N ASN A 148 -3.23 -9.94 -0.99
CA ASN A 148 -4.10 -9.26 -1.94
C ASN A 148 -5.34 -8.67 -1.26
N LYS A 149 -5.98 -9.42 -0.34
CA LYS A 149 -7.14 -8.96 0.44
C LYS A 149 -6.79 -7.80 1.35
N GLU A 150 -5.65 -7.86 2.03
CA GLU A 150 -5.17 -6.77 2.88
C GLU A 150 -4.86 -5.51 2.07
N ARG A 151 -4.19 -5.67 0.91
CA ARG A 151 -3.99 -4.56 -0.02
C ARG A 151 -5.31 -3.94 -0.49
N ALA A 152 -6.32 -4.77 -0.76
CA ALA A 152 -7.64 -4.30 -1.16
C ALA A 152 -8.31 -3.49 -0.04
N ARG A 153 -8.20 -3.94 1.22
CA ARG A 153 -8.69 -3.24 2.41
C ARG A 153 -8.01 -1.88 2.57
N GLN A 154 -6.68 -1.83 2.48
CA GLN A 154 -5.91 -0.59 2.57
C GLN A 154 -6.31 0.40 1.47
N LEU A 155 -6.47 -0.06 0.24
CA LEU A 155 -6.89 0.80 -0.86
C LEU A 155 -8.32 1.31 -0.68
N LYS A 156 -9.24 0.49 -0.15
CA LYS A 156 -10.61 0.92 0.20
C LYS A 156 -10.58 2.05 1.23
N GLN A 157 -9.80 1.89 2.29
CA GLN A 157 -9.60 2.94 3.30
C GLN A 157 -8.93 4.19 2.72
N GLU A 158 -7.97 4.03 1.81
CA GLU A 158 -7.35 5.17 1.13
C GLU A 158 -8.36 5.93 0.28
N VAL A 159 -9.19 5.25 -0.52
CA VAL A 159 -10.20 5.88 -1.40
C VAL A 159 -11.26 6.64 -0.60
N GLU A 160 -11.61 6.15 0.59
CA GLU A 160 -12.55 6.83 1.49
C GLU A 160 -12.02 8.18 1.99
N ARG A 161 -10.69 8.37 2.01
CA ARG A 161 -10.09 9.67 2.33
C ARG A 161 -10.30 10.65 1.18
N LYS A 162 -10.71 11.88 1.52
CA LYS A 162 -11.04 12.95 0.55
C LYS A 162 -9.88 13.31 -0.40
N ASP A 163 -8.64 13.19 0.05
CA ASP A 163 -7.43 13.50 -0.72
C ASP A 163 -6.75 12.25 -1.31
N SER A 164 -7.56 11.27 -1.72
CA SER A 164 -7.06 10.00 -2.24
C SER A 164 -6.49 10.12 -3.66
N ARG A 165 -5.42 9.37 -3.92
CA ARG A 165 -4.83 9.24 -5.27
C ARG A 165 -5.56 8.21 -6.14
N TRP A 166 -6.54 7.54 -5.56
CA TRP A 166 -7.34 6.47 -6.15
C TRP A 166 -8.78 6.92 -6.20
N ARG A 167 -9.48 6.56 -7.28
CA ARG A 167 -10.91 6.77 -7.44
C ARG A 167 -11.58 5.49 -7.89
N LYS A 168 -12.85 5.33 -7.51
CA LYS A 168 -13.65 4.21 -8.00
C LYS A 168 -13.88 4.37 -9.50
N LYS A 169 -13.66 3.31 -10.26
CA LYS A 169 -13.96 3.28 -11.68
C LYS A 169 -15.48 3.39 -11.87
N LYS A 170 -15.90 4.22 -12.83
CA LYS A 170 -17.31 4.35 -13.22
C LYS A 170 -17.73 3.21 -14.13
#